data_AF-A0AA35XEJ1-F1
#
_entry.id   AF-A0AA35XEJ1-F1
#
_cell.length_a   1.000
_cell.length_b   1.000
_cell.length_c   1.000
_cell.angle_alpha   90.00
_cell.angle_beta   90.00
_cell.angle_gamma   90.00
#
_symmetry.space_group_name_H-M   'P 1'
#
loop_
_entity.id
_entity.type
_entity.pdbx_description
1 polymer ?
#
loop_
_entity_poly.entity_id
_entity_poly.type
_entity_poly.pdbx_seq_one_letter_code
_entity_poly.pdbx_strand_id
1 'polypeptide(L)'
;MIVGIFMQKGNEQTRRRLAVYCVKDAVLPIRLLDKLMCLINYMEMARVTGVPLAYVLSRGQQIKVVSQLLRKAREKDLLMPVHKSEAQEEYAGATVIEPSRGYYNIPIATLDFSSLYPSIMQAHNLCYTTLLFKSTDRERLTPDQYIRTPSGNHFVKSSVRKGLLPEILEDLLSARKK
;
A
#
# COMPACT_ATOMS: atom_id res chain seq x y z
N MET A 1 -29.13 22.85 -1.92
CA MET A 1 -30.52 22.34 -1.88
C MET A 1 -31.57 23.45 -1.71
N ILE A 2 -31.39 24.45 -0.85
CA ILE A 2 -32.41 25.49 -0.58
C ILE A 2 -32.75 26.37 -1.80
N VAL A 3 -31.79 26.63 -2.71
CA VAL A 3 -32.00 27.48 -3.91
C VAL A 3 -32.89 26.82 -4.98
N GLY A 4 -32.89 25.48 -5.08
CA GLY A 4 -33.65 24.76 -6.10
C GLY A 4 -35.17 24.83 -5.91
N ILE A 5 -35.63 24.85 -4.64
CA ILE A 5 -37.04 24.82 -4.28
C ILE A 5 -37.75 26.12 -4.69
N PHE A 6 -37.09 27.28 -4.57
CA PHE A 6 -37.66 28.57 -4.94
C PHE A 6 -37.72 28.80 -6.47
N MET A 7 -36.72 28.32 -7.22
CA MET A 7 -36.70 28.49 -8.68
C MET A 7 -37.65 27.53 -9.43
N GLN A 8 -38.04 26.41 -8.78
CA GLN A 8 -38.99 25.44 -9.34
C GLN A 8 -40.43 25.98 -9.39
N LYS A 9 -40.87 26.67 -8.32
CA LYS A 9 -42.24 27.24 -8.20
C LYS A 9 -42.43 28.57 -8.95
N GLY A 10 -41.38 29.08 -9.60
CA GLY A 10 -41.42 30.32 -10.37
C GLY A 10 -41.95 30.15 -11.80
N ASN A 11 -41.39 30.90 -12.75
CA ASN A 11 -41.78 30.88 -14.15
C ASN A 11 -40.92 29.88 -14.96
N GLU A 12 -41.20 29.76 -16.26
CA GLU A 12 -40.43 28.88 -17.15
C GLU A 12 -38.94 29.25 -17.18
N GLN A 13 -38.60 30.54 -17.12
CA GLN A 13 -37.20 31.00 -17.15
C GLN A 13 -36.42 30.61 -15.88
N THR A 14 -37.04 30.67 -14.69
CA THR A 14 -36.39 30.22 -13.45
C THR A 14 -36.18 28.71 -13.46
N ARG A 15 -37.14 27.94 -14.00
CA ARG A 15 -36.98 26.49 -14.21
C ARG A 15 -35.88 26.16 -15.22
N ARG A 16 -35.75 26.94 -16.31
CA ARG A 16 -34.64 26.80 -17.27
C ARG A 16 -33.28 27.05 -16.60
N ARG A 17 -33.16 28.11 -15.79
CA ARG A 17 -31.92 28.41 -15.04
C ARG A 17 -31.57 27.28 -14.07
N LEU A 18 -32.56 26.73 -13.37
CA LEU A 18 -32.39 25.58 -12.49
C LEU A 18 -31.92 24.34 -13.27
N ALA A 19 -32.52 24.07 -14.43
CA ALA A 19 -32.11 22.97 -15.30
C ALA A 19 -30.65 23.09 -15.75
N VAL A 20 -30.22 24.28 -16.20
CA VAL A 20 -28.81 24.53 -16.58
C VAL A 20 -27.85 24.31 -15.41
N TYR A 21 -28.25 24.74 -14.20
CA TYR A 21 -27.48 24.49 -12.98
C TYR A 21 -27.37 22.99 -12.67
N CYS A 22 -28.48 22.24 -12.74
CA CYS A 22 -28.47 20.79 -12.57
C CYS A 22 -27.59 20.07 -13.61
N VAL A 23 -27.62 20.51 -14.87
CA VAL A 23 -26.72 19.97 -15.91
C VAL A 23 -25.26 20.21 -15.54
N LYS A 24 -24.93 21.40 -15.04
CA LYS A 24 -23.56 21.70 -14.59
C LYS A 24 -23.15 20.78 -13.44
N ASP A 25 -24.01 20.58 -12.45
CA ASP A 25 -23.74 19.68 -11.32
C ASP A 25 -23.58 18.22 -11.74
N ALA A 26 -24.30 17.75 -12.76
CA ALA A 26 -24.15 16.40 -13.30
C ALA A 26 -22.87 16.21 -14.13
N VAL A 27 -22.44 17.25 -14.86
CA VAL A 27 -21.25 17.20 -15.72
C VAL A 27 -19.96 17.34 -14.92
N LEU A 28 -19.97 18.10 -13.81
CA LEU A 28 -18.78 18.34 -13.00
C LEU A 28 -18.11 17.05 -12.48
N PRO A 29 -18.82 16.06 -11.89
CA PRO A 29 -18.25 14.78 -11.47
C PRO A 29 -17.57 14.02 -12.60
N ILE A 30 -18.17 14.02 -13.80
CA ILE A 30 -17.59 13.35 -14.98
C ILE A 30 -16.26 14.02 -15.35
N ARG A 31 -16.23 15.36 -15.37
CA ARG A 31 -14.99 16.12 -15.64
C ARG A 31 -13.92 15.90 -14.58
N LEU A 32 -14.31 15.75 -13.31
CA LEU A 32 -13.38 15.42 -12.24
C LEU A 32 -12.82 14.00 -12.38
N LEU A 33 -13.68 13.03 -12.70
CA LEU A 33 -13.28 11.64 -12.91
C LEU A 33 -12.21 11.53 -14.00
N ASP A 34 -12.42 12.26 -15.10
CA ASP A 34 -11.50 12.29 -16.25
C ASP A 34 -10.20 13.05 -15.91
N LYS A 35 -10.31 14.26 -15.35
CA LYS A 35 -9.14 15.08 -14.99
C LYS A 35 -8.23 14.41 -13.95
N LEU A 36 -8.80 13.64 -13.03
CA LEU A 36 -8.06 12.90 -12.00
C LEU A 36 -7.66 11.49 -12.45
N MET A 37 -8.05 11.09 -13.67
CA MET A 37 -7.82 9.75 -14.22
C MET A 37 -8.27 8.63 -13.26
N CYS A 38 -9.35 8.87 -12.50
CA CYS A 38 -9.78 7.98 -11.42
C CYS A 38 -10.01 6.55 -11.91
N LEU A 39 -10.72 6.40 -13.03
CA LEU A 39 -11.05 5.08 -13.57
C LEU A 39 -9.79 4.31 -14.00
N ILE A 40 -8.87 4.98 -14.68
CA ILE A 40 -7.60 4.39 -15.16
C ILE A 40 -6.77 3.93 -13.95
N ASN A 41 -6.58 4.80 -12.96
CA ASN A 41 -5.81 4.51 -11.76
C ASN A 41 -6.41 3.34 -10.96
N TYR A 42 -7.74 3.26 -10.85
CA TYR A 42 -8.40 2.15 -10.15
C TYR A 42 -8.33 0.83 -10.92
N MET A 43 -8.43 0.86 -12.26
CA MET A 43 -8.23 -0.33 -13.07
C MET A 43 -6.80 -0.87 -12.94
N GLU A 44 -5.79 0.00 -12.99
CA GLU A 44 -4.39 -0.42 -12.80
C GLU A 44 -4.15 -0.97 -11.39
N MET A 45 -4.70 -0.32 -10.36
CA MET A 45 -4.63 -0.84 -8.98
C MET A 45 -5.27 -2.24 -8.86
N ALA A 46 -6.43 -2.45 -9.48
CA ALA A 46 -7.13 -3.74 -9.48
C ALA A 46 -6.32 -4.82 -10.22
N ARG A 47 -5.70 -4.48 -11.36
CA ARG A 47 -4.84 -5.38 -12.15
C ARG A 47 -3.60 -5.80 -11.37
N VAL A 48 -2.88 -4.84 -10.79
CA VAL A 48 -1.64 -5.08 -10.03
C VAL A 48 -1.91 -5.90 -8.78
N THR A 49 -2.95 -5.54 -8.01
CA THR A 49 -3.23 -6.22 -6.73
C THR A 49 -4.10 -7.47 -6.85
N GLY A 50 -4.72 -7.69 -8.01
CA GLY A 50 -5.58 -8.85 -8.27
C GLY A 50 -6.86 -8.86 -7.42
N VAL A 51 -7.46 -7.70 -7.17
CA VAL A 51 -8.76 -7.59 -6.48
C VAL A 51 -9.84 -7.08 -7.44
N PRO A 52 -11.13 -7.41 -7.22
CA PRO A 52 -12.21 -6.82 -7.99
C PRO A 52 -12.19 -5.29 -7.91
N LEU A 53 -12.55 -4.60 -9.00
CA LEU A 53 -12.56 -3.13 -9.06
C LEU A 53 -13.39 -2.52 -7.92
N ALA A 54 -14.53 -3.14 -7.58
CA ALA A 54 -15.38 -2.71 -6.47
C ALA A 54 -14.64 -2.71 -5.11
N TYR A 55 -13.67 -3.59 -4.90
CA TYR A 55 -12.90 -3.67 -3.65
C TYR A 55 -11.84 -2.58 -3.56
N VAL A 56 -11.42 -1.98 -4.67
CA VAL A 56 -10.52 -0.82 -4.64
C VAL A 56 -11.19 0.37 -3.94
N LEU A 57 -12.51 0.49 -4.07
CA LEU A 57 -13.33 1.56 -3.48
C LEU A 57 -13.91 1.20 -2.12
N SER A 58 -14.40 -0.03 -1.96
CA SER A 58 -15.17 -0.44 -0.78
C SER A 58 -14.36 -1.15 0.31
N ARG A 59 -13.11 -1.56 0.04
CA ARG A 59 -12.28 -2.33 0.98
C ARG A 59 -10.94 -1.64 1.23
N GLY A 60 -10.35 -1.91 2.40
CA GLY A 60 -9.05 -1.36 2.81
C GLY A 60 -7.85 -2.03 2.13
N GLN A 61 -6.63 -1.68 2.55
CA GLN A 61 -5.40 -2.19 1.93
C GLN A 61 -5.12 -3.68 2.22
N GLN A 62 -5.59 -4.20 3.35
CA GLN A 62 -5.33 -5.58 3.76
C GLN A 62 -5.76 -6.61 2.71
N ILE A 63 -6.96 -6.45 2.10
CA ILE A 63 -7.45 -7.40 1.10
C ILE A 63 -6.55 -7.49 -0.14
N LYS A 64 -5.89 -6.38 -0.48
CA LYS A 64 -4.96 -6.31 -1.62
C LYS A 64 -3.67 -7.05 -1.32
N VAL A 65 -3.15 -6.92 -0.10
CA VAL A 65 -1.96 -7.65 0.34
C VAL A 65 -2.27 -9.15 0.47
N VAL A 66 -3.40 -9.50 1.08
CA VAL A 66 -3.83 -10.90 1.21
C VAL A 66 -4.05 -11.55 -0.15
N SER A 67 -4.69 -10.86 -1.11
CA SER A 67 -4.86 -11.37 -2.47
C SER A 67 -3.51 -11.72 -3.13
N GLN A 68 -2.54 -10.80 -3.07
CA GLN A 68 -1.20 -11.03 -3.62
C GLN A 68 -0.47 -12.17 -2.91
N LEU A 69 -0.55 -12.22 -1.58
CA LEU A 69 0.09 -13.27 -0.78
C LEU A 69 -0.47 -14.65 -1.11
N LEU A 70 -1.80 -14.79 -1.23
CA LEU A 70 -2.45 -16.05 -1.59
C LEU A 70 -2.10 -16.51 -3.00
N ARG A 71 -1.98 -15.59 -3.96
CA ARG A 71 -1.54 -15.91 -5.33
C ARG A 71 -0.11 -16.47 -5.34
N LYS A 72 0.84 -15.79 -4.67
CA LYS A 72 2.23 -16.28 -4.57
C LYS A 72 2.37 -17.53 -3.71
N ALA A 73 1.54 -17.69 -2.68
CA ALA A 73 1.53 -18.90 -1.85
C ALA A 73 1.11 -20.13 -2.65
N ARG A 74 0.09 -19.99 -3.53
CA ARG A 74 -0.34 -21.07 -4.44
C ARG A 74 0.79 -21.53 -5.36
N GLU A 75 1.58 -20.60 -5.91
CA GLU A 75 2.71 -20.92 -6.80
C GLU A 75 3.80 -21.75 -6.11
N LYS A 76 3.92 -21.62 -4.78
CA LYS A 76 4.93 -22.33 -3.97
C LYS A 76 4.36 -23.48 -3.12
N ASP A 77 3.11 -23.87 -3.37
CA ASP A 77 2.38 -24.91 -2.61
C ASP A 77 2.39 -24.65 -1.09
N LEU A 78 2.13 -23.40 -0.70
CA LEU A 78 2.07 -22.98 0.70
C LEU A 78 0.64 -22.69 1.14
N LEU A 79 0.34 -23.05 2.40
CA LEU A 79 -0.93 -22.73 3.04
C LEU A 79 -0.77 -21.57 4.02
N MET A 80 -1.68 -20.59 3.96
CA MET A 80 -1.73 -19.48 4.90
C MET A 80 -2.50 -19.89 6.16
N PRO A 81 -1.87 -19.90 7.35
CA PRO A 81 -2.57 -20.23 8.59
C PRO A 81 -3.56 -19.13 8.98
N VAL A 82 -4.64 -19.53 9.65
CA VAL A 82 -5.59 -18.58 10.24
C VAL A 82 -5.13 -18.22 11.65
N HIS A 83 -4.75 -16.96 11.84
CA HIS A 83 -4.38 -16.43 13.15
C HIS A 83 -5.42 -15.40 13.59
N LYS A 84 -5.91 -15.51 14.82
CA LYS A 84 -6.79 -14.49 15.42
C LYS A 84 -5.92 -13.40 15.99
N SER A 85 -6.15 -12.17 15.55
CA SER A 85 -5.43 -11.01 16.07
C SER A 85 -5.84 -10.77 17.53
N GLU A 86 -4.91 -10.96 18.45
CA GLU A 86 -5.01 -10.39 19.79
C GLU A 86 -4.54 -8.93 19.75
N ALA A 87 -5.04 -8.10 20.67
CA ALA A 87 -4.57 -6.72 20.77
C ALA A 87 -3.07 -6.73 21.06
N GLN A 88 -2.27 -6.28 20.09
CA GLN A 88 -0.83 -6.16 20.24
C GLN A 88 -0.49 -4.82 20.90
N GLU A 89 0.52 -4.84 21.76
CA GLU A 89 1.16 -3.63 22.27
C GLU A 89 1.82 -2.86 21.13
N GLU A 90 1.88 -1.54 21.26
CA GLU A 90 2.59 -0.69 20.30
C GLU A 90 4.08 -1.03 20.28
N TYR A 91 4.68 -1.05 19.08
CA TYR A 91 6.11 -1.28 18.90
C TYR A 91 6.82 0.05 18.59
N ALA A 92 8.12 0.11 18.92
CA ALA A 92 8.93 1.29 18.64
C ALA A 92 8.98 1.60 17.13
N GLY A 93 8.62 2.84 16.76
CA GLY A 93 8.56 3.31 15.39
C GLY A 93 9.87 3.91 14.86
N ALA A 94 9.75 4.87 13.95
CA ALA A 94 10.90 5.56 13.37
C ALA A 94 11.54 6.55 14.35
N THR A 95 12.84 6.77 14.20
CA THR A 95 13.57 7.82 14.92
C THR A 95 13.49 9.13 14.14
N VAL A 96 13.22 10.24 14.85
CA VAL A 96 13.30 11.60 14.31
C VAL A 96 14.51 12.28 14.95
N ILE A 97 15.38 12.83 14.12
CA ILE A 97 16.55 13.59 14.58
C ILE A 97 16.07 14.95 15.09
N GLU A 98 16.61 15.40 16.23
CA GLU A 98 16.30 16.71 16.78
C GLU A 98 16.74 17.83 15.82
N PRO A 99 15.82 18.71 15.40
CA PRO A 99 16.14 19.73 14.42
C PRO A 99 16.91 20.90 15.05
N SER A 100 17.97 21.35 14.38
CA SER A 100 18.53 22.68 14.65
C SER A 100 17.60 23.73 14.04
N ARG A 101 16.90 24.49 14.90
CA ARG A 101 15.90 25.46 14.48
C ARG A 101 16.56 26.78 14.13
N GLY A 102 16.20 27.36 13.00
CA GLY A 102 16.69 28.66 12.57
C GLY A 102 16.30 29.00 11.15
N TYR A 103 16.60 30.23 10.74
CA TYR A 103 16.57 30.65 9.36
C TYR A 103 17.94 30.40 8.74
N TYR A 104 17.98 29.60 7.66
CA TYR A 104 19.21 29.27 6.96
C TYR A 104 19.24 30.02 5.63
N ASN A 105 20.19 30.95 5.49
CA ASN A 105 20.46 31.68 4.25
C ASN A 105 21.49 30.98 3.36
N ILE A 106 21.79 29.71 3.64
CA ILE A 106 22.72 28.86 2.91
C ILE A 106 21.99 27.66 2.32
N PRO A 107 22.42 27.11 1.16
CA PRO A 107 21.83 25.89 0.61
C PRO A 107 22.00 24.69 1.57
N ILE A 108 20.93 23.92 1.77
CA ILE A 108 20.93 22.68 2.54
C ILE A 108 20.62 21.52 1.60
N ALA A 109 21.57 20.58 1.47
CA ALA A 109 21.35 19.36 0.70
C ALA A 109 20.44 18.40 1.49
N THR A 110 19.40 17.89 0.82
CA THR A 110 18.50 16.88 1.37
C THR A 110 18.79 15.55 0.68
N LEU A 111 19.03 14.51 1.48
CA LEU A 111 19.30 13.14 1.01
C LEU A 111 18.26 12.20 1.62
N ASP A 112 17.60 11.41 0.78
CA ASP A 112 16.59 10.45 1.19
C ASP A 112 16.81 9.07 0.55
N PHE A 113 16.26 8.03 1.19
CA PHE A 113 16.27 6.68 0.65
C PHE A 113 14.97 6.42 -0.12
N SER A 114 15.08 6.09 -1.41
CA SER A 114 13.94 5.68 -2.21
C SER A 114 13.37 4.35 -1.71
N SER A 115 12.09 4.34 -1.31
CA SER A 115 11.37 3.12 -0.88
C SER A 115 12.07 2.37 0.26
N LEU A 116 12.49 3.08 1.31
CA LEU A 116 13.29 2.56 2.42
C LEU A 116 12.82 1.19 2.97
N TYR A 117 11.59 1.07 3.44
CA TYR A 117 11.12 -0.19 4.06
C TYR A 117 11.02 -1.36 3.08
N PRO A 118 10.44 -1.22 1.88
CA PRO A 118 10.52 -2.26 0.85
C PRO A 118 11.96 -2.72 0.58
N SER A 119 12.89 -1.78 0.45
CA SER A 119 14.30 -2.08 0.19
C SER A 119 14.95 -2.87 1.34
N ILE A 120 14.66 -2.53 2.60
CA ILE A 120 15.14 -3.28 3.78
C ILE A 120 14.60 -4.72 3.75
N MET A 121 13.28 -4.88 3.49
CA MET A 121 12.65 -6.20 3.44
C MET A 121 13.24 -7.09 2.34
N GLN A 122 13.53 -6.52 1.17
CA GLN A 122 14.13 -7.24 0.05
C GLN A 122 15.60 -7.58 0.32
N ALA A 123 16.41 -6.62 0.78
CA ALA A 123 17.84 -6.81 1.03
C ALA A 123 18.12 -7.86 2.11
N HIS A 124 17.27 -7.93 3.13
CA HIS A 124 17.42 -8.86 4.24
C HIS A 124 16.49 -10.07 4.17
N ASN A 125 15.80 -10.28 3.04
CA ASN A 125 14.89 -11.40 2.80
C ASN A 125 13.83 -11.59 3.90
N LEU A 126 13.25 -10.50 4.39
CA LEU A 126 12.30 -10.50 5.50
C LEU A 126 10.92 -10.96 5.02
N CYS A 127 10.48 -12.13 5.47
CA CYS A 127 9.19 -12.70 5.11
C CYS A 127 8.69 -13.68 6.18
N TYR A 128 7.37 -13.90 6.22
CA TYR A 128 6.75 -14.97 7.02
C TYR A 128 7.41 -16.34 6.75
N THR A 129 7.76 -16.63 5.50
CA THR A 129 8.29 -17.94 5.08
C THR A 129 9.80 -18.11 5.33
N THR A 130 10.48 -17.06 5.79
CA THR A 130 11.93 -17.03 6.05
C THR A 130 12.27 -16.75 7.51
N LEU A 131 11.27 -16.43 8.34
CA LEU A 131 11.41 -16.25 9.79
C LEU A 131 11.67 -17.60 10.49
N LEU A 132 12.69 -17.63 11.35
CA LEU A 132 13.04 -18.79 12.17
C LEU A 132 12.50 -18.61 13.59
N PHE A 133 11.51 -19.42 13.96
CA PHE A 133 10.85 -19.32 15.27
C PHE A 133 11.50 -20.19 16.34
N LYS A 134 11.90 -21.41 15.99
CA LYS A 134 12.44 -22.38 16.96
C LYS A 134 13.95 -22.45 16.86
N SER A 135 14.62 -22.69 17.98
CA SER A 135 16.07 -22.99 18.01
C SER A 135 16.41 -24.18 17.12
N THR A 136 15.54 -25.19 17.07
CA THR A 136 15.66 -26.39 16.23
C THR A 136 15.73 -26.07 14.74
N ASP A 137 15.09 -24.99 14.29
CA ASP A 137 15.13 -24.59 12.87
C ASP A 137 16.50 -23.99 12.52
N ARG A 138 17.19 -23.40 13.50
CA ARG A 138 18.55 -22.87 13.34
C ARG A 138 19.61 -23.96 13.39
N GLU A 139 19.41 -25.01 14.19
CA GLU A 139 20.36 -26.12 14.33
C GLU A 139 20.59 -26.88 13.02
N ARG A 140 19.62 -26.80 12.09
CA ARG A 140 19.72 -27.39 10.74
C ARG A 140 20.44 -26.50 9.73
N LEU A 141 20.80 -25.27 10.11
CA LEU A 141 21.37 -24.26 9.24
C LEU A 141 22.77 -23.90 9.71
N THR A 142 23.65 -23.60 8.76
CA THR A 142 24.98 -23.08 9.08
C THR A 142 24.90 -21.58 9.43
N PRO A 143 25.83 -21.03 10.22
CA PRO A 143 25.82 -19.62 10.62
C PRO A 143 25.79 -18.62 9.46
N ASP A 144 26.27 -19.00 8.28
CA ASP A 144 26.28 -18.20 7.06
C ASP A 144 24.93 -18.21 6.32
N GLN A 145 23.99 -19.10 6.67
CA GLN A 145 22.71 -19.27 5.98
C GLN A 145 21.57 -18.42 6.56
N TYR A 146 21.78 -17.76 7.69
CA TYR A 146 20.80 -16.88 8.31
C TYR A 146 21.41 -15.55 8.75
N ILE A 147 20.56 -14.61 9.11
CA ILE A 147 20.92 -13.31 9.69
C ILE A 147 20.17 -13.10 11.00
N ARG A 148 20.70 -12.23 11.86
CA ARG A 148 20.03 -11.75 13.06
C ARG A 148 19.72 -10.26 12.90
N THR A 149 18.47 -9.88 13.13
CA THR A 149 18.03 -8.47 13.08
C THR A 149 18.42 -7.72 14.36
N PRO A 150 18.43 -6.37 14.35
CA PRO A 150 18.67 -5.57 15.55
C PRO A 150 17.70 -5.89 16.70
N SER A 151 16.45 -6.26 16.38
CA SER A 151 15.44 -6.70 17.35
C SER A 151 15.65 -8.13 17.88
N GLY A 152 16.68 -8.85 17.40
CA GLY A 152 17.04 -10.20 17.84
C GLY A 152 16.36 -11.34 17.07
N ASN A 153 15.54 -11.05 16.06
CA ASN A 153 14.87 -12.06 15.24
C ASN A 153 15.82 -12.68 14.21
N HIS A 154 15.56 -13.92 13.80
CA HIS A 154 16.43 -14.64 12.86
C HIS A 154 15.69 -14.92 11.55
N PHE A 155 16.35 -14.64 10.42
CA PHE A 155 15.79 -14.86 9.09
C PHE A 155 16.77 -15.62 8.21
N VAL A 156 16.27 -16.54 7.41
CA VAL A 156 17.05 -17.30 6.43
C VAL A 156 17.45 -16.39 5.25
N LYS A 157 18.67 -16.52 4.76
CA LYS A 157 19.15 -15.79 3.57
C LYS A 157 18.48 -16.29 2.29
N SER A 158 18.47 -15.44 1.27
CA SER A 158 17.91 -15.74 -0.05
C SER A 158 18.60 -16.91 -0.75
N SER A 159 19.85 -17.23 -0.40
CA SER A 159 20.61 -18.37 -0.93
C SER A 159 19.97 -19.73 -0.62
N VAL A 160 19.24 -19.84 0.50
CA VAL A 160 18.53 -21.06 0.88
C VAL A 160 17.07 -21.00 0.42
N ARG A 161 16.41 -19.85 0.63
CA ARG A 161 15.00 -19.66 0.24
C ARG A 161 14.70 -18.19 -0.01
N LYS A 162 14.12 -17.87 -1.18
CA LYS A 162 13.55 -16.54 -1.45
C LYS A 162 12.16 -16.41 -0.83
N GLY A 163 11.96 -15.37 -0.01
CA GLY A 163 10.69 -15.08 0.65
C GLY A 163 9.60 -14.60 -0.33
N LEU A 164 8.32 -14.78 0.04
CA LEU A 164 7.17 -14.33 -0.75
C LEU A 164 7.06 -12.79 -0.79
N LEU A 165 7.25 -12.12 0.35
CA LEU A 165 7.11 -10.66 0.44
C LEU A 165 8.13 -9.91 -0.42
N PRO A 166 9.43 -10.28 -0.43
CA PRO A 166 10.39 -9.68 -1.36
C PRO A 166 9.97 -9.75 -2.83
N GLU A 167 9.36 -10.84 -3.28
CA GLU A 167 8.88 -11.01 -4.66
C GLU A 167 7.66 -10.11 -4.95
N ILE A 168 6.70 -10.05 -4.03
CA ILE A 168 5.54 -9.15 -4.17
C ILE A 168 6.02 -7.68 -4.23
N LEU A 169 6.98 -7.30 -3.39
CA LEU A 169 7.54 -5.95 -3.39
C LEU A 169 8.32 -5.64 -4.67
N GLU A 170 9.01 -6.63 -5.25
CA GLU A 170 9.69 -6.51 -6.54
C GLU A 170 8.69 -6.21 -7.65
N ASP A 171 7.59 -6.97 -7.71
CA ASP A 171 6.48 -6.75 -8.66
C ASP A 171 5.87 -5.35 -8.49
N LEU A 172 5.56 -4.93 -7.24
CA LEU A 172 4.98 -3.61 -6.95
C LEU A 172 5.92 -2.45 -7.28
N LEU A 173 7.21 -2.57 -6.97
CA LEU A 173 8.20 -1.54 -7.30
C LEU A 173 8.42 -1.45 -8.81
N SER A 174 8.36 -2.58 -9.53
CA SER A 174 8.45 -2.59 -10.99
C SER A 174 7.26 -1.86 -11.63
N ALA A 175 6.05 -2.05 -11.08
CA ALA A 175 4.86 -1.36 -11.54
C ALA A 175 4.92 0.15 -11.25
N ARG A 176 5.49 0.56 -10.11
CA ARG A 176 5.66 1.98 -9.75
C ARG A 176 6.66 2.73 -10.63
N LYS A 177 7.65 2.04 -11.18
CA LYS A 177 8.70 2.65 -12.02
C LYS A 177 8.24 2.92 -13.47
N LYS A 178 7.16 2.27 -13.92
CA LYS A 178 6.56 2.47 -15.24
C LYS A 178 5.61 3.66 -15.23
#